data_AF-A0A2D6NB05-F1
#
_entry.id   AF-A0A2D6NB05-F1
#
_cell.length_a   1.000
_cell.length_b   1.000
_cell.length_c   1.000
_cell.angle_alpha   90.00
_cell.angle_beta   90.00
_cell.angle_gamma   90.00
#
_symmetry.space_group_name_H-M   'P 1'
#
loop_
_entity.id
_entity.type
_entity.pdbx_description
1 polymer ?
#
loop_
_entity_poly.entity_id
_entity_poly.type
_entity_poly.pdbx_seq_one_letter_code
_entity_poly.pdbx_strand_id
1 'polypeptide(L)'
;MKKERSLVLLFLLGFVVFVVSSLNVGFVLGQELVEECYVGIDIGETLINNESIVFGLEGKEDLFGDYRGLVNVYDEEIPGNYILNVYNYSGEIIERYALYTSLLVIVENVGIQVLDSGTIRAIVPYFDNIGSVKIEFNGTETDLGIDSGALVCQRTCLIEGERGRYDAEDRCCLGFITADQDDGSFVCSVCGDSVCQNYEDEYSCFGDCSEGIECAEGLTKTEYGCIDLVAEEEEDREGFFNVLKETGKYVKGERDKPNVFEIIWRWLFG
;
A
#
# COMPACT_ATOMS: atom_id res chain seq x y z
N MET A 1 20.71 -41.33 -47.09
CA MET A 1 21.38 -40.30 -46.26
C MET A 1 20.56 -39.03 -45.96
N LYS A 2 19.28 -38.89 -46.38
CA LYS A 2 18.45 -37.71 -45.99
C LYS A 2 17.57 -37.93 -44.75
N LYS A 3 17.33 -39.17 -44.33
CA LYS A 3 16.41 -39.50 -43.23
C LYS A 3 17.02 -39.34 -41.83
N GLU A 4 18.32 -39.57 -41.67
CA GLU A 4 19.00 -39.50 -40.36
C GLU A 4 19.27 -38.06 -39.87
N ARG A 5 19.41 -37.10 -40.79
CA ARG A 5 19.60 -35.68 -40.43
C ARG A 5 18.34 -35.03 -39.83
N SER A 6 17.16 -35.58 -40.13
CA SER A 6 15.89 -35.04 -39.63
C SER A 6 15.66 -35.36 -38.15
N LEU A 7 16.17 -36.50 -37.68
CA LEU A 7 15.90 -36.99 -36.33
C LEU A 7 16.78 -36.29 -35.28
N VAL A 8 18.02 -35.96 -35.65
CA VAL A 8 18.94 -35.17 -34.80
C VAL A 8 18.45 -33.73 -34.63
N LEU A 9 17.87 -33.13 -35.67
CA LEU A 9 17.34 -31.77 -35.60
C LEU A 9 16.11 -31.68 -34.69
N LEU A 10 15.22 -32.67 -34.75
CA LEU A 10 14.05 -32.78 -33.88
C LEU A 10 14.44 -33.00 -32.41
N PHE A 11 15.48 -33.79 -32.14
CA PHE A 11 15.98 -34.01 -30.78
C PHE A 11 16.61 -32.74 -30.19
N LEU A 12 17.39 -31.99 -30.99
CA LEU A 12 17.96 -30.71 -30.55
C LEU A 12 16.88 -29.65 -30.30
N LEU A 13 15.85 -29.58 -31.15
CA LEU A 13 14.72 -28.66 -30.93
C LEU A 13 13.93 -29.03 -29.68
N GLY A 14 13.67 -30.33 -29.46
CA GLY A 14 13.02 -30.80 -28.23
C GLY A 14 13.83 -30.51 -26.98
N PHE A 15 15.16 -30.64 -27.04
CA PHE A 15 16.04 -30.33 -25.92
C PHE A 15 16.11 -28.82 -25.63
N VAL A 16 16.13 -27.97 -26.65
CA VAL A 16 16.08 -26.51 -26.47
C VAL A 16 14.74 -26.08 -25.90
N VAL A 17 13.62 -26.63 -26.37
CA VAL A 17 12.30 -26.35 -25.78
C VAL A 17 12.25 -26.83 -24.33
N PHE A 18 12.76 -28.03 -24.01
CA PHE A 18 12.79 -28.53 -22.63
C PHE A 18 13.67 -27.67 -21.69
N VAL A 19 14.82 -27.19 -22.16
CA VAL A 19 15.71 -26.30 -21.38
C VAL A 19 15.09 -24.90 -21.21
N VAL A 20 14.42 -24.37 -22.23
CA VAL A 20 13.72 -23.07 -22.14
C VAL A 20 12.47 -23.17 -21.24
N SER A 21 11.76 -24.30 -21.26
CA SER A 21 10.62 -24.54 -20.36
C SER A 21 11.04 -24.74 -18.90
N SER A 22 12.19 -25.38 -18.66
CA SER A 22 12.72 -25.58 -17.30
C SER A 22 13.37 -24.33 -16.70
N LEU A 23 13.79 -23.36 -17.53
CA LEU A 23 14.22 -22.04 -17.07
C LEU A 23 13.06 -21.08 -16.72
N ASN A 24 11.83 -21.41 -17.13
CA ASN A 24 10.62 -20.64 -16.80
C ASN A 24 9.83 -21.21 -15.62
N VAL A 25 10.38 -22.21 -14.90
CA VAL A 25 9.80 -22.67 -13.63
C VAL A 25 10.16 -21.67 -12.54
N GLY A 26 9.38 -20.59 -12.51
CA GLY A 26 8.81 -20.05 -11.28
C GLY A 26 9.79 -19.48 -10.26
N PHE A 27 10.55 -18.45 -10.64
CA PHE A 27 10.89 -17.40 -9.68
C PHE A 27 9.65 -16.52 -9.49
N VAL A 28 8.65 -17.04 -8.75
CA VAL A 28 7.65 -16.17 -8.13
C VAL A 28 8.29 -15.77 -6.81
N LEU A 29 8.97 -14.62 -6.82
CA LEU A 29 9.23 -13.91 -5.58
C LEU A 29 7.88 -13.80 -4.88
N GLY A 30 7.78 -14.36 -3.67
CA GLY A 30 6.82 -13.81 -2.73
C GLY A 30 6.98 -12.30 -2.79
N GLN A 31 5.87 -11.57 -2.86
CA GLN A 31 5.94 -10.16 -2.51
C GLN A 31 6.42 -10.15 -1.06
N GLU A 32 7.74 -10.10 -0.84
CA GLU A 32 8.28 -9.51 0.38
C GLU A 32 7.49 -8.21 0.51
N LEU A 33 6.78 -8.05 1.62
CA LEU A 33 6.31 -6.74 2.03
C LEU A 33 7.55 -5.85 1.97
N VAL A 34 7.69 -5.07 0.89
CA VAL A 34 8.83 -4.18 0.73
C VAL A 34 8.56 -3.08 1.73
N GLU A 35 9.19 -3.22 2.89
CA GLU A 35 9.12 -2.22 3.94
C GLU A 35 9.75 -0.94 3.40
N GLU A 36 8.93 0.09 3.21
CA GLU A 36 9.34 1.36 2.65
C GLU A 36 9.32 2.45 3.72
N CYS A 37 10.21 3.42 3.54
CA CYS A 37 10.21 4.63 4.34
C CYS A 37 9.29 5.67 3.70
N TYR A 38 8.53 6.35 4.53
CA TYR A 38 7.68 7.46 4.14
C TYR A 38 7.94 8.66 5.05
N VAL A 39 7.52 9.83 4.59
CA VAL A 39 7.54 11.08 5.35
C VAL A 39 6.11 11.54 5.51
N GLY A 40 5.61 11.52 6.75
CA GLY A 40 4.36 12.16 7.12
C GLY A 40 4.58 13.67 7.25
N ILE A 41 3.72 14.45 6.61
CA ILE A 41 3.79 15.91 6.56
C ILE A 41 2.40 16.44 6.93
N ASP A 42 2.32 17.20 8.02
CA ASP A 42 1.14 17.96 8.40
C ASP A 42 1.30 19.40 7.93
N ILE A 43 0.37 19.83 7.07
CA ILE A 43 0.43 21.09 6.36
C ILE A 43 -0.72 21.96 6.87
N GLY A 44 -0.38 23.04 7.55
CA GLY A 44 -1.33 24.07 7.93
C GLY A 44 -1.76 24.87 6.72
N GLU A 45 -3.07 25.08 6.60
CA GLU A 45 -3.74 25.83 5.55
C GLU A 45 -4.56 26.94 6.22
N THR A 46 -4.30 28.21 5.90
CA THR A 46 -5.01 29.34 6.51
C THR A 46 -5.53 30.31 5.45
N LEU A 47 -6.82 30.63 5.51
CA LEU A 47 -7.48 31.61 4.66
C LEU A 47 -7.31 33.02 5.24
N ILE A 48 -6.62 33.89 4.51
CA ILE A 48 -6.39 35.28 4.89
C ILE A 48 -7.35 36.18 4.11
N ASN A 49 -8.22 36.87 4.85
CA ASN A 49 -9.19 37.84 4.33
C ASN A 49 -10.13 37.30 3.23
N ASN A 50 -10.41 36.00 3.20
CA ASN A 50 -11.18 35.32 2.13
C ASN A 50 -10.60 35.47 0.71
N GLU A 51 -9.34 35.88 0.57
CA GLU A 51 -8.74 36.19 -0.74
C GLU A 51 -7.48 35.36 -1.03
N SER A 52 -6.75 34.96 0.01
CA SER A 52 -5.47 34.26 -0.15
C SER A 52 -5.34 33.11 0.83
N ILE A 53 -4.66 32.05 0.42
CA ILE A 53 -4.35 30.90 1.26
C ILE A 53 -2.86 30.91 1.53
N VAL A 54 -2.49 30.74 2.80
CA VAL A 54 -1.11 30.60 3.25
C VAL A 54 -0.92 29.17 3.74
N PHE A 55 0.18 28.57 3.31
CA PHE A 55 0.58 27.23 3.73
C PHE A 55 1.79 27.29 4.66
N GLY A 56 1.86 26.34 5.60
CA GLY A 56 3.02 26.17 6.46
C GLY A 56 3.15 24.73 6.93
N LEU A 57 4.37 24.34 7.29
CA LEU A 57 4.61 23.05 7.93
C LEU A 57 4.20 23.13 9.41
N GLU A 58 3.24 22.30 9.81
CA GLU A 58 2.81 22.16 11.20
C GLU A 58 3.52 21.00 11.89
N GLY A 59 3.73 19.92 11.15
CA GLY A 59 4.27 18.68 11.69
C GLY A 59 4.99 17.87 10.61
N LYS A 60 5.96 17.08 11.07
CA LYS A 60 6.70 16.12 10.26
C LYS A 60 6.97 14.89 11.11
N GLU A 61 6.85 13.72 10.51
CA GLU A 61 7.25 12.46 11.11
C GLU A 61 7.84 11.50 10.07
N ASP A 62 8.85 10.74 10.48
CA ASP A 62 9.37 9.63 9.68
C ASP A 62 8.49 8.40 9.93
N LEU A 63 8.01 7.81 8.85
CA LEU A 63 7.11 6.67 8.84
C LEU A 63 7.80 5.47 8.17
N PHE A 64 7.46 4.28 8.61
CA PHE A 64 8.01 3.04 8.08
C PHE A 64 6.90 2.01 8.01
N GLY A 65 6.84 1.20 6.94
CA GLY A 65 5.87 0.12 6.79
C GLY A 65 5.34 -0.03 5.35
N ASP A 66 4.10 -0.48 5.20
CA ASP A 66 3.38 -0.54 3.91
C ASP A 66 2.32 0.56 3.87
N TYR A 67 2.47 1.53 2.97
CA TYR A 67 1.46 2.56 2.74
C TYR A 67 0.94 2.53 1.31
N ARG A 68 -0.30 2.05 1.16
CA ARG A 68 -1.00 2.00 -0.14
C ARG A 68 -1.86 3.24 -0.43
N GLY A 69 -1.72 4.30 0.38
CA GLY A 69 -2.69 5.39 0.47
C GLY A 69 -2.39 6.65 -0.34
N LEU A 70 -1.30 6.71 -1.12
CA LEU A 70 -1.08 7.83 -2.03
C LEU A 70 -1.65 7.58 -3.41
N VAL A 71 -2.45 8.53 -3.88
CA VAL A 71 -2.82 8.67 -5.28
C VAL A 71 -1.76 9.56 -5.93
N ASN A 72 -0.79 8.95 -6.64
CA ASN A 72 0.13 9.70 -7.49
C ASN A 72 -0.68 10.46 -8.55
N VAL A 73 -0.30 11.71 -8.84
CA VAL A 73 -0.93 12.47 -9.94
C VAL A 73 -0.28 12.03 -11.24
N TYR A 74 -0.79 10.94 -11.81
CA TYR A 74 -0.47 10.56 -13.19
C TYR A 74 -1.62 10.90 -14.12
N ASP A 75 -2.16 12.12 -14.02
CA ASP A 75 -2.79 12.82 -15.14
C ASP A 75 -3.21 14.21 -14.68
N GLU A 76 -3.12 15.18 -15.58
CA GLU A 76 -3.57 16.58 -15.40
C GLU A 76 -5.09 16.72 -15.12
N GLU A 77 -5.80 15.60 -14.91
CA GLU A 77 -7.25 15.49 -14.72
C GLU A 77 -7.70 15.14 -13.29
N ILE A 78 -6.80 14.90 -12.33
CA ILE A 78 -7.20 14.54 -10.95
C ILE A 78 -7.59 15.81 -10.15
N PRO A 79 -8.79 15.87 -9.53
CA PRO A 79 -9.36 17.08 -8.94
C PRO A 79 -8.82 17.36 -7.53
N GLY A 80 -7.52 17.59 -7.38
CA GLY A 80 -6.96 18.17 -6.15
C GLY A 80 -7.15 19.69 -6.09
N ASN A 81 -7.28 20.27 -4.91
CA ASN A 81 -7.25 21.72 -4.73
C ASN A 81 -5.83 22.28 -4.89
N TYR A 82 -4.83 21.49 -4.48
CA TYR A 82 -3.41 21.86 -4.47
C TYR A 82 -2.55 20.72 -5.02
N ILE A 83 -1.31 21.05 -5.40
CA ILE A 83 -0.31 20.06 -5.82
C ILE A 83 0.86 20.12 -4.83
N LEU A 84 1.20 18.99 -4.22
CA LEU A 84 2.41 18.80 -3.43
C LEU A 84 3.53 18.33 -4.35
N ASN A 85 4.53 19.17 -4.55
CA ASN A 85 5.70 18.88 -5.36
C ASN A 85 6.87 18.50 -4.44
N VAL A 86 7.48 17.34 -4.68
CA VAL A 86 8.69 16.88 -3.99
C VAL A 86 9.89 17.08 -4.92
N TYR A 87 10.91 17.81 -4.48
CA TYR A 87 12.10 18.11 -5.28
C TYR A 87 13.34 17.44 -4.70
N ASN A 88 14.29 17.10 -5.55
CA ASN A 88 15.61 16.66 -5.14
C ASN A 88 16.52 17.85 -4.76
N TYR A 89 17.72 17.57 -4.25
CA TYR A 89 18.74 18.59 -3.93
C TYR A 89 19.19 19.45 -5.13
N SER A 90 19.00 18.97 -6.37
CA SER A 90 19.28 19.71 -7.60
C SER A 90 18.14 20.65 -8.01
N GLY A 91 16.99 20.59 -7.33
CA GLY A 91 15.79 21.36 -7.65
C GLY A 91 14.94 20.74 -8.77
N GLU A 92 15.14 19.47 -9.11
CA GLU A 92 14.31 18.73 -10.05
C GLU A 92 13.15 18.05 -9.31
N ILE A 93 11.97 17.99 -9.94
CA ILE A 93 10.79 17.31 -9.37
C ILE A 93 11.02 15.80 -9.38
N ILE A 94 10.88 15.17 -8.21
CA ILE A 94 10.87 13.72 -8.03
C ILE A 94 9.45 13.19 -8.22
N GLU A 95 8.49 13.75 -7.48
CA GLU A 95 7.09 13.30 -7.45
C GLU A 95 6.09 14.46 -7.26
N ARG A 96 4.84 14.23 -7.66
CA ARG A 96 3.72 15.18 -7.53
C ARG A 96 2.46 14.50 -6.98
N TYR A 97 1.86 15.09 -5.96
CA TYR A 97 0.66 14.56 -5.29
C TYR A 97 -0.46 15.59 -5.28
N ALA A 98 -1.70 15.14 -5.50
CA ALA A 98 -2.88 16.00 -5.39
C ALA A 98 -3.28 16.07 -3.92
N LEU A 99 -3.48 17.28 -3.41
CA LEU A 99 -3.97 17.52 -2.06
C LEU A 99 -5.38 18.11 -2.11
N TYR A 100 -6.22 17.67 -1.19
CA TYR A 100 -7.54 18.25 -0.96
C TYR A 100 -7.47 19.28 0.14
N THR A 101 -8.24 20.35 0.01
CA THR A 101 -8.36 21.36 1.06
C THR A 101 -8.98 20.76 2.32
N SER A 102 -8.46 21.20 3.45
CA SER A 102 -9.00 20.89 4.78
C SER A 102 -10.05 21.93 5.24
N LEU A 103 -10.24 23.01 4.48
CA LEU A 103 -11.12 24.10 4.85
C LEU A 103 -12.60 23.80 4.59
N LEU A 104 -12.92 22.74 3.84
CA LEU A 104 -14.30 22.39 3.51
C LEU A 104 -14.82 21.28 4.42
N VAL A 105 -15.83 21.61 5.22
CA VAL A 105 -16.53 20.64 6.06
C VAL A 105 -17.99 20.54 5.61
N ILE A 106 -18.45 19.30 5.44
CA ILE A 106 -19.86 19.01 5.17
C ILE A 106 -20.57 18.87 6.52
N VAL A 107 -21.47 19.81 6.82
CA VAL A 107 -22.28 19.77 8.04
C VAL A 107 -23.69 19.30 7.66
N GLU A 108 -24.11 18.17 8.23
CA GLU A 108 -25.45 17.61 8.00
C GLU A 108 -26.52 18.67 8.30
N ASN A 109 -27.46 18.85 7.37
CA ASN A 109 -28.58 19.82 7.43
C ASN A 109 -28.21 21.31 7.32
N VAL A 110 -26.93 21.67 7.19
CA VAL A 110 -26.48 23.07 7.03
C VAL A 110 -25.84 23.29 5.66
N GLY A 111 -25.16 22.28 5.11
CA GLY A 111 -24.47 22.36 3.82
C GLY A 111 -22.95 22.41 3.97
N ILE A 112 -22.28 22.98 2.98
CA ILE A 112 -20.82 23.11 2.97
C ILE A 112 -20.43 24.38 3.74
N GLN A 113 -19.60 24.23 4.76
CA GLN A 113 -19.00 25.33 5.51
C GLN A 113 -17.51 25.46 5.13
N VAL A 114 -17.06 26.71 4.95
CA VAL A 114 -15.64 27.04 4.76
C VAL A 114 -15.07 27.47 6.11
N LEU A 115 -13.95 26.86 6.51
CA LEU A 115 -13.19 27.21 7.70
C LEU A 115 -12.12 28.26 7.38
N ASP A 116 -11.71 29.01 8.41
CA ASP A 116 -10.60 29.98 8.29
C ASP A 116 -9.23 29.28 8.32
N SER A 117 -9.14 28.08 8.90
CA SER A 117 -7.90 27.30 8.99
C SER A 117 -8.17 25.80 9.07
N GLY A 118 -7.22 24.99 8.61
CA GLY A 118 -7.23 23.54 8.77
C GLY A 118 -5.84 22.92 8.52
N THR A 119 -5.77 21.60 8.68
CA THR A 119 -4.53 20.82 8.50
C THR A 119 -4.76 19.74 7.45
N ILE A 120 -3.87 19.69 6.46
CA ILE A 120 -3.82 18.64 5.45
C ILE A 120 -2.71 17.66 5.86
N ARG A 121 -3.04 16.38 6.04
CA ARG A 121 -2.04 15.33 6.28
C ARG A 121 -1.69 14.63 4.97
N ALA A 122 -0.42 14.64 4.62
CA ALA A 122 0.14 13.94 3.47
C ALA A 122 1.22 12.96 3.93
N ILE A 123 1.35 11.84 3.24
CA ILE A 123 2.41 10.85 3.47
C ILE A 123 3.09 10.68 2.13
N VAL A 124 4.40 10.93 2.02
CA VAL A 124 5.14 10.80 0.74
C VAL A 124 6.23 9.72 0.87
N PRO A 125 6.60 8.99 -0.19
CA PRO A 125 7.73 8.08 -0.16
C PRO A 125 9.01 8.85 0.15
N TYR A 126 9.87 8.26 0.96
CA TYR A 126 11.18 8.82 1.27
C TYR A 126 12.14 8.53 0.11
N PHE A 127 12.81 9.58 -0.36
CA PHE A 127 13.96 9.47 -1.25
C PHE A 127 15.18 10.06 -0.55
N ASP A 128 16.33 9.41 -0.70
CA ASP A 128 17.60 9.81 -0.07
C ASP A 128 18.09 11.21 -0.52
N ASN A 129 17.55 11.70 -1.63
CA ASN A 129 17.92 12.95 -2.26
C ASN A 129 16.85 14.06 -2.15
N ILE A 130 15.83 13.93 -1.29
CA ILE A 130 14.81 14.99 -1.09
C ILE A 130 15.50 16.29 -0.64
N GLY A 131 15.35 17.34 -1.44
CA GLY A 131 15.88 18.68 -1.15
C GLY A 131 14.84 19.61 -0.53
N SER A 132 13.63 19.64 -1.07
CA SER A 132 12.53 20.49 -0.61
C SER A 132 11.17 19.91 -0.96
N VAL A 133 10.14 20.27 -0.20
CA VAL A 133 8.74 19.95 -0.50
C VAL A 133 7.95 21.25 -0.56
N LYS A 134 7.17 21.43 -1.63
CA LYS A 134 6.43 22.67 -1.88
C LYS A 134 4.99 22.40 -2.24
N ILE A 135 4.12 23.35 -1.93
CA ILE A 135 2.73 23.35 -2.39
C ILE A 135 2.56 24.36 -3.51
N GLU A 136 1.96 23.91 -4.60
CA GLU A 136 1.53 24.75 -5.71
C GLU A 136 0.02 24.99 -5.62
N PHE A 137 -0.37 26.26 -5.62
CA PHE A 137 -1.75 26.72 -5.68
C PHE A 137 -1.87 27.94 -6.59
N ASN A 138 -2.78 27.89 -7.58
CA ASN A 138 -2.98 28.97 -8.56
C ASN A 138 -1.67 29.46 -9.22
N GLY A 139 -0.76 28.53 -9.54
CA GLY A 139 0.54 28.84 -10.16
C GLY A 139 1.57 29.48 -9.24
N THR A 140 1.32 29.55 -7.93
CA THR A 140 2.28 30.00 -6.92
C THR A 140 2.77 28.82 -6.10
N GLU A 141 4.10 28.66 -6.00
CA GLU A 141 4.72 27.68 -5.12
C GLU A 141 5.04 28.28 -3.75
N THR A 142 4.67 27.55 -2.69
CA THR A 142 5.03 27.84 -1.30
C THR A 142 5.93 26.72 -0.79
N ASP A 143 7.14 27.07 -0.35
CA ASP A 143 8.06 26.13 0.29
C ASP A 143 7.61 25.85 1.73
N LEU A 144 7.50 24.57 2.08
CA LEU A 144 7.10 24.15 3.43
C LEU A 144 8.26 24.26 4.42
N GLY A 145 9.49 24.47 3.97
CA GLY A 145 10.66 24.65 4.83
C GLY A 145 11.07 23.36 5.57
N ILE A 146 10.82 22.20 4.97
CA ILE A 146 11.23 20.91 5.54
C ILE A 146 12.76 20.85 5.58
N ASP A 147 13.31 20.62 6.77
CA ASP A 147 14.73 20.29 6.93
C ASP A 147 15.00 18.87 6.43
N SER A 148 15.52 18.77 5.21
CA SER A 148 15.88 17.52 4.56
C SER A 148 16.99 16.77 5.30
N GLY A 149 17.91 17.49 5.97
CA GLY A 149 18.97 16.88 6.77
C GLY A 149 18.45 16.16 8.03
N ALA A 150 17.25 16.50 8.47
CA ALA A 150 16.57 15.83 9.57
C ALA A 150 15.67 14.67 9.11
N LEU A 151 15.56 14.36 7.81
CA LEU A 151 14.82 13.20 7.34
C LEU A 151 15.71 11.97 7.48
N VAL A 152 15.29 10.99 8.27
CA VAL A 152 16.08 9.79 8.51
C VAL A 152 15.20 8.56 8.32
N CYS A 153 15.55 7.73 7.34
CA CYS A 153 14.91 6.44 7.12
C CYS A 153 15.44 5.43 8.14
N GLN A 154 14.84 5.40 9.33
CA GLN A 154 15.11 4.44 10.39
C GLN A 154 13.81 3.80 10.89
N ARG A 155 13.80 2.47 10.96
CA ARG A 155 12.68 1.71 11.52
C ARG A 155 12.62 1.95 13.04
N THR A 156 11.59 2.67 13.48
CA THR A 156 11.32 3.00 14.89
C THR A 156 10.05 2.33 15.43
N CYS A 157 9.51 1.38 14.67
CA CYS A 157 8.25 0.71 14.93
C CYS A 157 8.41 -0.80 14.68
N LEU A 158 7.42 -1.55 15.14
CA LEU A 158 7.36 -3.00 15.04
C LEU A 158 6.57 -3.44 13.79
N ILE A 159 7.03 -4.49 13.14
CA ILE A 159 6.39 -5.07 11.95
C ILE A 159 5.62 -6.35 12.32
N GLU A 160 4.93 -6.95 11.35
CA GLU A 160 4.17 -8.17 11.55
C GLU A 160 4.93 -9.26 12.32
N GLY A 161 4.26 -9.84 13.33
CA GLY A 161 4.80 -10.89 14.18
C GLY A 161 5.78 -10.41 15.26
N GLU A 162 6.26 -9.15 15.21
CA GLU A 162 7.05 -8.58 16.29
C GLU A 162 6.16 -8.19 17.47
N ARG A 163 6.63 -8.50 18.69
CA ARG A 163 5.90 -8.25 19.94
C ARG A 163 6.39 -6.96 20.59
N GLY A 164 5.45 -6.09 20.97
CA GLY A 164 5.70 -4.84 21.67
C GLY A 164 4.98 -4.76 23.01
N ARG A 165 5.28 -3.70 23.77
CA ARG A 165 4.61 -3.40 25.03
C ARG A 165 4.08 -1.98 25.06
N TYR A 166 2.83 -1.84 25.51
CA TYR A 166 2.17 -0.55 25.66
C TYR A 166 2.88 0.38 26.67
N ASP A 167 3.58 -0.17 27.67
CA ASP A 167 4.30 0.60 28.68
C ASP A 167 5.69 1.10 28.22
N ALA A 168 6.19 0.59 27.09
CA ALA A 168 7.48 0.95 26.51
C ALA A 168 7.38 1.94 25.34
N GLU A 169 6.17 2.46 25.06
CA GLU A 169 5.87 3.29 23.88
C GLU A 169 6.16 2.58 22.53
N ASP A 170 6.21 1.24 22.54
CA ASP A 170 6.29 0.46 21.31
C ASP A 170 5.03 0.70 20.47
N ARG A 171 5.20 0.76 19.15
CA ARG A 171 4.10 0.97 18.20
C ARG A 171 4.31 0.13 16.95
N CYS A 172 3.22 -0.33 16.36
CA CYS A 172 3.27 -0.97 15.06
C CYS A 172 3.57 0.05 13.97
N CYS A 173 4.27 -0.41 12.93
CA CYS A 173 4.58 0.35 11.74
C CYS A 173 3.31 0.69 10.96
N LEU A 174 3.42 1.65 10.04
CA LEU A 174 2.33 2.04 9.16
C LEU A 174 1.86 0.83 8.34
N GLY A 175 0.54 0.63 8.27
CA GLY A 175 -0.06 -0.54 7.60
C GLY A 175 -0.23 -1.76 8.50
N PHE A 176 0.31 -1.74 9.73
CA PHE A 176 0.12 -2.80 10.72
C PHE A 176 -0.76 -2.31 11.87
N ILE A 177 -1.49 -3.22 12.49
CA ILE A 177 -2.31 -2.95 13.68
C ILE A 177 -1.84 -3.78 14.88
N THR A 178 -2.24 -3.38 16.08
CA THR A 178 -1.94 -4.11 17.31
C THR A 178 -2.95 -5.24 17.56
N ALA A 179 -2.46 -6.47 17.71
CA ALA A 179 -3.22 -7.61 18.20
C ALA A 179 -2.88 -7.85 19.68
N ASP A 180 -3.84 -7.58 20.56
CA ASP A 180 -3.68 -7.66 22.01
C ASP A 180 -3.38 -9.10 22.47
N GLN A 181 -2.52 -9.22 23.49
CA GLN A 181 -2.14 -10.50 24.08
C GLN A 181 -2.59 -10.55 25.55
N ASP A 182 -2.89 -11.76 26.05
CA ASP A 182 -3.37 -11.99 27.43
C ASP A 182 -2.44 -11.44 28.52
N ASP A 183 -1.15 -11.28 28.23
CA ASP A 183 -0.13 -10.75 29.16
C ASP A 183 -0.02 -9.23 29.15
N GLY A 184 -0.91 -8.53 28.43
CA GLY A 184 -0.91 -7.08 28.28
C GLY A 184 0.15 -6.55 27.31
N SER A 185 0.80 -7.43 26.54
CA SER A 185 1.61 -7.06 25.37
C SER A 185 0.75 -7.01 24.11
N PHE A 186 1.34 -6.62 22.98
CA PHE A 186 0.71 -6.71 21.67
C PHE A 186 1.67 -7.33 20.66
N VAL A 187 1.13 -7.91 19.59
CA VAL A 187 1.88 -8.32 18.40
C VAL A 187 1.37 -7.49 17.23
N CYS A 188 2.26 -7.07 16.32
CA CYS A 188 1.80 -6.35 15.12
C CYS A 188 1.26 -7.34 14.07
N SER A 189 0.17 -6.93 13.42
CA SER A 189 -0.59 -7.73 12.45
C SER A 189 -0.89 -6.98 11.17
N VAL A 190 -1.02 -7.72 10.08
CA VAL A 190 -1.57 -7.21 8.82
C VAL A 190 -3.00 -7.70 8.68
N CYS A 191 -3.97 -6.81 8.88
CA CYS A 191 -5.37 -7.17 8.65
C CYS A 191 -5.82 -6.86 7.22
N GLY A 192 -6.63 -7.74 6.65
CA GLY A 192 -7.16 -7.72 5.29
C GLY A 192 -6.33 -8.52 4.28
N ASP A 193 -5.40 -9.36 4.72
CA ASP A 193 -4.63 -10.28 3.87
C ASP A 193 -5.32 -11.65 3.70
N SER A 194 -6.46 -11.84 4.35
CA SER A 194 -7.29 -13.04 4.41
C SER A 194 -6.67 -14.22 5.17
N VAL A 195 -5.56 -14.02 5.88
CA VAL A 195 -4.87 -15.01 6.71
C VAL A 195 -5.18 -14.71 8.17
N CYS A 196 -5.67 -15.70 8.93
CA CYS A 196 -5.82 -15.55 10.38
C CYS A 196 -4.65 -16.23 11.08
N GLN A 197 -3.71 -15.43 11.59
CA GLN A 197 -2.52 -15.90 12.30
C GLN A 197 -2.85 -16.29 13.75
N ASN A 198 -1.96 -17.07 14.38
CA ASN A 198 -2.18 -17.58 15.74
C ASN A 198 -2.22 -16.51 16.83
N TYR A 199 -1.76 -15.29 16.54
CA TYR A 199 -1.78 -14.14 17.46
C TYR A 199 -2.91 -13.15 17.16
N GLU A 200 -3.73 -13.45 16.15
CA GLU A 200 -4.89 -12.66 15.73
C GLU A 200 -6.19 -13.28 16.25
N ASP A 201 -7.21 -12.45 16.39
CA ASP A 201 -8.56 -12.87 16.73
C ASP A 201 -9.61 -12.03 16.00
N GLU A 202 -10.89 -12.38 16.16
CA GLU A 202 -12.00 -11.67 15.51
C GLU A 202 -12.16 -10.21 15.99
N TYR A 203 -11.56 -9.82 17.12
CA TYR A 203 -11.68 -8.49 17.69
C TYR A 203 -10.58 -7.55 17.18
N SER A 204 -9.34 -8.05 17.13
CA SER A 204 -8.17 -7.38 16.59
C SER A 204 -8.22 -7.36 15.06
N CYS A 205 -8.55 -8.50 14.43
CA CYS A 205 -8.43 -8.71 13.00
C CYS A 205 -9.72 -9.31 12.42
N PHE A 206 -10.84 -8.62 12.62
CA PHE A 206 -12.16 -9.07 12.15
C PHE A 206 -12.15 -9.45 10.66
N GLY A 207 -11.40 -8.69 9.85
CA GLY A 207 -11.22 -8.84 8.41
C GLY A 207 -10.68 -10.20 7.95
N ASP A 208 -9.96 -10.92 8.81
CA ASP A 208 -9.31 -12.17 8.44
C ASP A 208 -9.70 -13.32 9.36
N CYS A 209 -9.98 -13.05 10.63
CA CYS A 209 -10.30 -14.10 11.60
C CYS A 209 -11.80 -14.39 11.73
N SER A 210 -12.69 -13.56 11.19
CA SER A 210 -14.14 -13.85 11.28
C SER A 210 -14.54 -15.03 10.39
N GLU A 211 -15.34 -15.95 10.96
CA GLU A 211 -15.95 -17.07 10.22
C GLU A 211 -16.85 -16.62 9.06
N GLY A 212 -17.39 -15.39 9.12
CA GLY A 212 -18.32 -14.85 8.13
C GLY A 212 -17.67 -14.20 6.90
N ILE A 213 -16.34 -14.15 6.83
CA ILE A 213 -15.63 -13.53 5.70
C ILE A 213 -15.36 -14.58 4.64
N GLU A 214 -16.12 -14.47 3.55
CA GLU A 214 -16.01 -15.32 2.38
C GLU A 214 -14.86 -14.86 1.48
N CYS A 215 -14.05 -15.82 1.03
CA CYS A 215 -13.10 -15.59 -0.04
C CYS A 215 -13.82 -15.24 -1.36
N ALA A 216 -13.10 -14.66 -2.33
CA ALA A 216 -13.65 -14.49 -3.67
C ALA A 216 -14.17 -15.82 -4.24
N GLU A 217 -15.18 -15.76 -5.11
CA GLU A 217 -15.84 -16.94 -5.67
C GLU A 217 -14.83 -17.93 -6.25
N GLY A 218 -14.88 -19.19 -5.81
CA GLY A 218 -13.95 -20.26 -6.20
C GLY A 218 -12.76 -20.48 -5.27
N LEU A 219 -12.50 -19.58 -4.31
CA LEU A 219 -11.43 -19.72 -3.33
C LEU A 219 -11.96 -20.26 -2.00
N THR A 220 -11.15 -21.08 -1.31
CA THR A 220 -11.44 -21.62 0.02
C THR A 220 -10.54 -20.97 1.06
N LYS A 221 -11.13 -20.49 2.16
CA LYS A 221 -10.40 -19.91 3.29
C LYS A 221 -9.67 -21.01 4.06
N THR A 222 -8.40 -20.78 4.36
CA THR A 222 -7.54 -21.66 5.16
C THR A 222 -6.77 -20.84 6.20
N GLU A 223 -6.03 -21.51 7.09
CA GLU A 223 -5.10 -20.86 8.03
C GLU A 223 -3.96 -20.09 7.34
N TYR A 224 -3.77 -20.27 6.02
CA TYR A 224 -2.75 -19.59 5.22
C TYR A 224 -3.34 -18.59 4.22
N GLY A 225 -4.63 -18.30 4.29
CA GLY A 225 -5.31 -17.39 3.37
C GLY A 225 -6.38 -18.05 2.51
N CYS A 226 -6.89 -17.29 1.53
CA CYS A 226 -7.80 -17.78 0.50
C CYS A 226 -7.01 -18.51 -0.61
N ILE A 227 -7.23 -19.82 -0.76
CA ILE A 227 -6.55 -20.65 -1.77
C ILE A 227 -7.54 -21.21 -2.79
N ASP A 228 -7.10 -21.36 -4.03
CA ASP A 228 -7.86 -22.04 -5.07
C ASP A 228 -7.65 -23.55 -4.94
N LEU A 229 -8.66 -24.25 -4.42
CA LEU A 229 -8.65 -25.71 -4.32
C LEU A 229 -9.05 -26.40 -5.64
N VAL A 230 -9.45 -25.64 -6.66
CA VAL A 230 -9.97 -26.16 -7.94
C VAL A 230 -8.84 -26.39 -8.96
N ALA A 231 -7.60 -26.01 -8.66
CA ALA A 231 -6.45 -26.28 -9.52
C ALA A 231 -5.99 -27.77 -9.54
N GLU A 232 -6.61 -28.67 -8.76
CA GLU A 232 -6.12 -30.03 -8.50
C GLU A 232 -7.11 -31.16 -8.85
N GLU A 233 -7.58 -31.21 -10.10
CA GLU A 233 -7.97 -32.48 -10.71
C GLU A 233 -6.98 -32.85 -11.83
N GLU A 234 -5.70 -33.11 -11.50
CA GLU A 234 -4.86 -34.10 -12.21
C GLU A 234 -3.49 -34.28 -11.51
N GLU A 235 -3.30 -35.47 -10.93
CA GLU A 235 -2.03 -36.12 -10.47
C GLU A 235 -1.36 -35.71 -9.13
N ASP A 236 -1.34 -36.70 -8.21
CA ASP A 236 -0.41 -36.92 -7.08
C ASP A 236 -0.57 -36.19 -5.72
N ARG A 237 -1.55 -36.68 -4.94
CA ARG A 237 -1.87 -36.29 -3.54
C ARG A 237 -0.81 -36.57 -2.47
N GLU A 238 0.28 -37.30 -2.74
CA GLU A 238 1.32 -37.60 -1.72
C GLU A 238 2.58 -36.73 -1.83
N GLY A 239 2.82 -36.07 -2.98
CA GLY A 239 3.94 -35.13 -3.14
C GLY A 239 3.63 -33.72 -2.62
N PHE A 240 2.36 -33.31 -2.70
CA PHE A 240 1.93 -31.92 -2.50
C PHE A 240 2.10 -31.39 -1.06
N PHE A 241 1.88 -32.23 -0.04
CA PHE A 241 2.08 -31.83 1.37
C PHE A 241 3.56 -31.56 1.73
N ASN A 242 4.51 -32.12 0.97
CA ASN A 242 5.94 -31.81 1.15
C ASN A 242 6.37 -30.56 0.37
N VAL A 243 5.66 -30.20 -0.71
CA VAL A 243 5.95 -29.01 -1.53
C VAL A 243 5.36 -27.73 -0.94
N LEU A 244 4.15 -27.79 -0.35
CA LEU A 244 3.54 -26.63 0.33
C LEU A 244 4.36 -26.12 1.53
N LYS A 245 5.19 -26.97 2.15
CA LYS A 245 6.15 -26.55 3.19
C LYS A 245 7.36 -25.78 2.65
N GLU A 246 7.64 -25.85 1.34
CA GLU A 246 8.86 -25.33 0.73
C GLU A 246 8.62 -24.18 -0.28
N THR A 247 7.38 -23.95 -0.77
CA THR A 247 7.17 -23.03 -1.91
C THR A 247 6.03 -22.01 -1.77
N GLY A 248 5.80 -21.42 -0.60
CA GLY A 248 4.72 -20.44 -0.33
C GLY A 248 4.37 -19.51 -1.50
N LYS A 249 3.33 -19.85 -2.26
CA LYS A 249 2.80 -19.05 -3.37
C LYS A 249 1.44 -18.48 -2.98
N TYR A 250 1.40 -17.15 -2.86
CA TYR A 250 0.19 -16.37 -2.69
C TYR A 250 -0.29 -15.82 -4.05
N VAL A 251 -1.59 -15.81 -4.29
CA VAL A 251 -2.21 -15.09 -5.41
C VAL A 251 -3.07 -13.96 -4.83
N LYS A 252 -2.66 -12.72 -5.10
CA LYS A 252 -3.35 -11.49 -4.71
C LYS A 252 -4.61 -11.33 -5.56
N GLY A 253 -5.78 -11.35 -4.94
CA GLY A 253 -7.06 -11.12 -5.62
C GLY A 253 -7.25 -9.64 -6.01
N GLU A 254 -7.38 -9.36 -7.30
CA GLU A 254 -7.94 -8.11 -7.79
C GLU A 254 -9.45 -8.09 -7.50
N ARG A 255 -9.92 -7.09 -6.75
CA ARG A 255 -11.35 -6.73 -6.72
C ARG A 255 -11.60 -5.70 -7.81
N ASP A 256 -12.47 -6.04 -8.75
CA ASP A 256 -13.28 -5.08 -9.47
C ASP A 256 -14.06 -4.24 -8.44
N LYS A 257 -13.56 -3.05 -8.14
CA LYS A 257 -14.36 -2.02 -7.47
C LYS A 257 -15.13 -1.25 -8.54
N PRO A 258 -16.43 -0.93 -8.36
CA PRO A 258 -17.06 0.07 -9.19
C PRO A 258 -16.24 1.36 -9.07
N ASN A 259 -15.94 1.97 -10.21
CA ASN A 259 -15.21 3.22 -10.28
C ASN A 259 -15.96 4.25 -9.40
N VAL A 260 -15.26 4.95 -8.51
CA VAL A 260 -15.82 6.02 -7.66
C VAL A 260 -16.59 7.05 -8.50
N PHE A 261 -16.21 7.22 -9.77
CA PHE A 261 -16.96 8.00 -10.76
C PHE A 261 -18.39 7.52 -11.01
N GLU A 262 -18.66 6.21 -11.06
CA GLU A 262 -20.01 5.67 -11.27
C GLU A 262 -20.93 5.90 -10.06
N ILE A 263 -20.37 5.89 -8.85
CA ILE A 263 -21.11 6.16 -7.61
C ILE A 263 -21.49 7.64 -7.53
N ILE A 264 -20.56 8.54 -7.85
CA ILE A 264 -20.79 9.99 -7.83
C ILE A 264 -21.75 10.41 -8.97
N TRP A 265 -21.62 9.83 -10.17
CA TRP A 265 -22.50 10.14 -11.30
C TRP A 265 -23.96 9.73 -11.07
N ARG A 266 -24.19 8.57 -10.43
CA ARG A 266 -25.54 8.12 -10.06
C ARG A 266 -26.18 8.98 -8.97
N TRP A 267 -25.39 9.68 -8.16
CA TRP A 267 -25.90 10.55 -7.10
C TRP A 267 -26.23 11.97 -7.60
N LEU A 268 -25.48 12.46 -8.60
CA LEU A 268 -25.68 13.81 -9.15
C LEU A 268 -26.72 13.89 -10.27
N PHE A 269 -26.99 12.78 -10.97
CA PHE A 269 -27.83 12.78 -12.18
C PHE A 269 -28.86 11.64 -12.25
N GLY A 270 -29.02 10.87 -11.16
CA GLY A 270 -30.00 9.79 -11.02
C GLY A 270 -31.27 10.19 -10.29
#